data_AF-A0A959UZL9-F1
#
_entry.id   AF-A0A959UZL9-F1
#
_cell.length_a   1.000
_cell.length_b   1.000
_cell.length_c   1.000
_cell.angle_alpha   90.00
_cell.angle_beta   90.00
_cell.angle_gamma   90.00
#
_symmetry.space_group_name_H-M   'P 1'
#
loop_
_entity.id
_entity.type
_entity.pdbx_description
1 polymer ?
#
loop_
_entity_poly.entity_id
_entity_poly.type
_entity_poly.pdbx_seq_one_letter_code
_entity_poly.pdbx_strand_id
1 'polypeptide(L)'
;ELAVDSLSYTDEPGSLVHALAGDGLLPSWAHGTLNGSLADGAVDIRLDLASDLGSVQGSVAGSGLEDARPDAYNAELELLELDLATLTGDTLLGPLSVRISGEGQDLMNDRRRAWLQVDPLEAAVAGKDVSSLCLLAEAFGDSLFAHVEVEAKPLVLDLRARSDLPDGDPMQCDLHLDLKRAELGELGLMDRDFLVQGDWTGTLVLDTTGHGTADLEATDLRLASG
;
A
#
# COMPACT_ATOMS: atom_id res chain seq x y z
N GLU A 1 2.16 -23.17 -23.45
CA GLU A 1 3.36 -23.11 -22.61
C GLU A 1 4.25 -21.99 -23.13
N LEU A 2 4.23 -20.83 -22.47
CA LEU A 2 5.13 -19.72 -22.76
C LEU A 2 6.13 -19.69 -21.62
N ALA A 3 7.22 -20.45 -21.77
CA ALA A 3 8.37 -20.36 -20.89
C ALA A 3 9.21 -19.15 -21.34
N VAL A 4 9.25 -18.09 -20.53
CA VAL A 4 10.12 -16.94 -20.76
C VAL A 4 11.19 -16.98 -19.67
N ASP A 5 12.31 -17.65 -19.98
CA ASP A 5 13.36 -17.97 -19.00
C ASP A 5 14.20 -16.76 -18.58
N SER A 6 14.17 -15.65 -19.32
CA SER A 6 14.65 -14.34 -18.87
C SER A 6 14.29 -13.27 -19.89
N LEU A 7 13.71 -12.17 -19.45
CA LEU A 7 13.60 -10.94 -20.23
C LEU A 7 14.58 -9.94 -19.62
N SER A 8 15.77 -9.84 -20.21
CA SER A 8 16.56 -8.61 -20.10
C SER A 8 15.78 -7.52 -20.82
N TYR A 9 15.42 -6.43 -20.13
CA TYR A 9 14.68 -5.34 -20.73
C TYR A 9 15.49 -4.70 -21.87
N THR A 10 15.08 -5.00 -23.10
CA THR A 10 15.28 -4.13 -24.26
C THR A 10 13.90 -3.86 -24.83
N ASP A 11 13.63 -2.58 -25.08
CA ASP A 11 12.38 -1.93 -25.52
C ASP A 11 11.75 -2.57 -26.78
N GLU A 12 11.28 -3.82 -26.68
CA GLU A 12 10.59 -4.53 -27.76
C GLU A 12 9.07 -4.62 -27.46
N PRO A 13 8.23 -4.03 -28.33
CA PRO A 13 6.78 -4.16 -28.25
C PRO A 13 6.34 -5.62 -28.35
N GLY A 14 5.58 -6.11 -27.36
CA GLY A 14 5.03 -7.47 -27.32
C GLY A 14 5.54 -8.38 -26.20
N SER A 15 6.39 -7.89 -25.30
CA SER A 15 6.77 -8.64 -24.10
C SER A 15 5.61 -8.73 -23.09
N LEU A 16 5.59 -9.80 -22.28
CA LEU A 16 4.61 -10.02 -21.20
C LEU A 16 4.53 -8.82 -20.24
N VAL A 17 5.64 -8.09 -20.11
CA VAL A 17 5.79 -6.85 -19.36
C VAL A 17 4.86 -5.76 -19.88
N HIS A 18 4.74 -5.61 -21.20
CA HIS A 18 3.87 -4.61 -21.82
C HIS A 18 2.38 -4.94 -21.64
N ALA A 19 2.06 -6.24 -21.58
CA ALA A 19 0.70 -6.73 -21.33
C ALA A 19 0.27 -6.60 -19.86
N LEU A 20 1.22 -6.63 -18.92
CA LEU A 20 0.94 -6.54 -17.47
C LEU A 20 1.10 -5.11 -16.91
N ALA A 21 1.99 -4.28 -17.48
CA ALA A 21 2.24 -2.92 -17.00
C ALA A 21 1.32 -1.85 -17.62
N GLY A 22 0.54 -2.19 -18.66
CA GLY A 22 -0.18 -1.20 -19.47
C GLY A 22 0.76 -0.27 -20.26
N ASP A 23 0.20 0.55 -21.15
CA ASP A 23 0.96 1.39 -22.09
C ASP A 23 1.72 2.59 -21.44
N GLY A 24 2.18 2.52 -20.19
CA GLY A 24 2.67 3.76 -19.54
C GLY A 24 3.55 3.75 -18.30
N LEU A 25 4.14 2.64 -17.82
CA LEU A 25 4.67 2.66 -16.43
C LEU A 25 6.08 2.13 -16.18
N LEU A 26 7.01 2.17 -17.14
CA LEU A 26 8.43 2.09 -16.78
C LEU A 26 9.21 3.22 -17.45
N PRO A 27 9.70 4.21 -16.68
CA PRO A 27 10.52 5.28 -17.22
C PRO A 27 11.75 4.69 -17.91
N SER A 28 12.21 5.32 -19.00
CA SER A 28 13.38 4.89 -19.80
C SER A 28 14.70 4.78 -19.02
N TRP A 29 14.73 5.22 -17.77
CA TRP A 29 15.87 5.18 -16.85
C TRP A 29 15.75 4.10 -15.76
N ALA A 30 14.68 3.32 -15.75
CA ALA A 30 14.58 2.13 -14.90
C ALA A 30 15.46 1.01 -15.48
N HIS A 31 16.32 0.43 -14.66
CA HIS A 31 17.19 -0.68 -15.01
C HIS A 31 16.86 -1.88 -14.13
N GLY A 32 16.70 -3.05 -14.73
CA GLY A 32 16.37 -4.22 -13.94
C GLY A 32 16.02 -5.46 -14.74
N THR A 33 15.70 -6.52 -14.00
CA THR A 33 15.21 -7.79 -14.55
C THR A 33 13.78 -8.03 -14.12
N LEU A 34 12.96 -8.43 -15.08
CA LEU A 34 11.62 -8.92 -14.84
C LEU A 34 11.55 -10.31 -15.46
N ASN A 35 11.48 -11.32 -14.60
CA ASN A 35 11.40 -12.71 -15.02
C ASN A 35 10.01 -13.22 -14.66
N GLY A 36 9.35 -13.89 -15.60
CA GLY A 36 8.09 -14.52 -15.26
C GLY A 36 7.72 -15.68 -16.16
N SER A 37 6.99 -16.63 -15.59
CA SER A 37 6.51 -17.82 -16.30
C SER A 37 5.00 -17.92 -16.18
N LEU A 38 4.36 -18.29 -17.30
CA LEU A 38 2.94 -18.65 -17.32
C LEU A 38 2.82 -20.12 -17.72
N ALA A 39 2.45 -20.97 -16.77
CA ALA A 39 2.27 -22.40 -16.97
C ALA A 39 1.04 -22.89 -16.19
N ASP A 40 0.21 -23.72 -16.83
CA ASP A 40 -0.92 -24.42 -16.20
C ASP A 40 -1.86 -23.53 -15.36
N GLY A 41 -2.13 -22.30 -15.82
CA GLY A 41 -3.01 -21.36 -15.10
C GLY A 41 -2.38 -20.72 -13.86
N ALA A 42 -1.05 -20.81 -13.73
CA ALA A 42 -0.26 -20.12 -12.71
C ALA A 42 0.73 -19.14 -13.34
N VAL A 43 0.99 -18.04 -12.63
CA VAL A 43 1.96 -17.01 -12.96
C VAL A 43 2.96 -16.88 -11.81
N ASP A 44 4.26 -16.82 -12.11
CA ASP A 44 5.32 -16.44 -11.17
C ASP A 44 6.03 -15.25 -11.80
N ILE A 45 6.18 -14.16 -11.06
CA ILE A 45 6.85 -12.93 -11.46
C ILE A 45 7.90 -12.62 -10.40
N ARG A 46 9.16 -12.44 -10.83
CA ARG A 46 10.24 -11.88 -10.02
C ARG A 46 10.65 -10.53 -10.59
N LEU A 47 10.69 -9.52 -9.73
CA LEU A 47 11.06 -8.16 -10.06
C LEU A 47 12.35 -7.80 -9.33
N ASP A 48 13.26 -7.15 -10.04
CA ASP A 48 14.41 -6.44 -9.50
C ASP A 48 14.61 -5.23 -10.40
N LEU A 49 14.08 -4.08 -9.99
CA LEU A 49 14.04 -2.84 -10.75
C LEU A 49 14.64 -1.71 -9.91
N ALA A 50 15.62 -1.01 -10.45
CA ALA A 50 16.25 0.14 -9.82
C ALA A 50 16.13 1.38 -10.71
N SER A 51 16.03 2.53 -10.06
CA SER A 51 15.58 3.77 -10.66
C SER A 51 16.17 4.95 -9.86
N ASP A 52 16.17 6.19 -10.39
CA ASP A 52 16.63 7.35 -9.61
C ASP A 52 15.68 7.74 -8.46
N LEU A 53 14.43 7.24 -8.51
CA LEU A 53 13.42 7.41 -7.47
C LEU A 53 13.44 6.28 -6.42
N GLY A 54 14.36 5.33 -6.51
CA GLY A 54 14.45 4.17 -5.61
C GLY A 54 14.40 2.83 -6.37
N SER A 55 14.30 1.73 -5.62
CA SER A 55 14.26 0.38 -6.20
C SER A 55 13.11 -0.46 -5.66
N VAL A 56 12.66 -1.42 -6.45
CA VAL A 56 11.71 -2.44 -6.05
C VAL A 56 12.28 -3.82 -6.38
N GLN A 57 12.22 -4.71 -5.41
CA GLN A 57 12.63 -6.11 -5.57
C GLN A 57 11.59 -7.04 -4.95
N GLY A 58 11.49 -8.26 -5.47
CA GLY A 58 10.66 -9.29 -4.86
C GLY A 58 9.98 -10.19 -5.86
N SER A 59 8.90 -10.83 -5.43
CA SER A 59 8.15 -11.76 -6.25
C SER A 59 6.65 -11.73 -5.98
N VAL A 60 5.90 -12.02 -7.03
CA VAL A 60 4.46 -12.23 -6.98
C VAL A 60 4.14 -13.51 -7.73
N ALA A 61 3.48 -14.43 -7.05
CA ALA A 61 2.94 -15.65 -7.65
C ALA A 61 1.41 -15.60 -7.61
N GLY A 62 0.78 -16.07 -8.67
CA GLY A 62 -0.67 -16.23 -8.79
C GLY A 62 -1.03 -17.60 -9.34
N SER A 63 -2.18 -18.14 -8.96
CA SER A 63 -2.67 -19.42 -9.47
C SER A 63 -4.19 -19.40 -9.66
N GLY A 64 -4.72 -20.36 -10.40
CA GLY A 64 -6.14 -20.41 -10.74
C GLY A 64 -6.57 -19.23 -11.62
N LEU A 65 -5.76 -18.87 -12.60
CA LEU A 65 -6.01 -17.72 -13.47
C LEU A 65 -7.26 -17.93 -14.34
N GLU A 66 -8.29 -17.12 -14.13
CA GLU A 66 -9.48 -16.99 -14.98
C GLU A 66 -9.62 -15.54 -15.45
N ASP A 67 -9.75 -15.30 -16.76
CA ASP A 67 -9.84 -13.95 -17.35
C ASP A 67 -8.75 -12.97 -16.84
N ALA A 68 -7.51 -13.45 -16.76
CA ALA A 68 -6.34 -12.73 -16.25
C ALA A 68 -6.41 -12.30 -14.77
N ARG A 69 -7.32 -12.89 -13.98
CA ARG A 69 -7.42 -12.70 -12.53
C ARG A 69 -7.04 -13.97 -11.78
N PRO A 70 -6.11 -13.92 -10.81
CA PRO A 70 -5.75 -15.09 -10.02
C PRO A 70 -6.81 -15.40 -8.95
N ASP A 71 -7.15 -16.67 -8.78
CA ASP A 71 -7.99 -17.15 -7.66
C ASP A 71 -7.18 -17.27 -6.35
N ALA A 72 -5.86 -17.36 -6.45
CA ALA A 72 -4.96 -17.29 -5.29
C ALA A 72 -3.68 -16.54 -5.65
N TYR A 73 -3.09 -15.81 -4.70
CA TYR A 73 -1.80 -15.15 -4.87
C TYR A 73 -0.92 -15.25 -3.63
N ASN A 74 0.37 -15.07 -3.83
CA ASN A 74 1.35 -14.80 -2.80
C ASN A 74 2.27 -13.69 -3.32
N ALA A 75 2.49 -12.65 -2.52
CA ALA A 75 3.33 -11.53 -2.87
C ALA A 75 4.30 -11.21 -1.73
N GLU A 76 5.54 -10.95 -2.10
CA GLU A 76 6.57 -10.41 -1.21
C GLU A 76 7.40 -9.42 -2.01
N LEU A 77 7.30 -8.15 -1.68
CA LEU A 77 7.97 -7.04 -2.34
C LEU A 77 8.68 -6.19 -1.31
N GLU A 78 9.84 -5.67 -1.68
CA GLU A 78 10.56 -4.64 -0.94
C GLU A 78 10.75 -3.45 -1.86
N LEU A 79 10.28 -2.30 -1.42
CA LEU A 79 10.57 -1.01 -2.02
C LEU A 79 11.61 -0.35 -1.14
N LEU A 80 12.71 0.10 -1.72
CA LEU A 80 13.85 0.67 -1.02
C LEU A 80 14.09 2.09 -1.50
N GLU A 81 14.24 2.99 -0.53
CA GLU A 81 14.61 4.39 -0.73
C GLU A 81 13.71 5.12 -1.76
N LEU A 82 12.40 4.86 -1.71
CA LEU A 82 11.44 5.50 -2.60
C LEU A 82 11.38 7.01 -2.32
N ASP A 83 11.75 7.83 -3.30
CA ASP A 83 11.69 9.28 -3.21
C ASP A 83 10.25 9.80 -3.37
N LEU A 84 9.50 9.70 -2.28
CA LEU A 84 8.13 10.19 -2.20
C LEU A 84 8.02 11.70 -2.43
N ALA A 85 9.05 12.48 -2.09
CA ALA A 85 9.01 13.93 -2.27
C ALA A 85 8.97 14.29 -3.75
N THR A 86 9.74 13.58 -4.59
CA THR A 86 9.69 13.77 -6.04
C THR A 86 8.38 13.27 -6.65
N LEU A 87 7.80 12.19 -6.12
CA LEU A 87 6.54 11.61 -6.62
C LEU A 87 5.28 12.41 -6.25
N THR A 88 5.21 12.86 -5.00
CA THR A 88 4.01 13.48 -4.42
C THR A 88 4.09 15.01 -4.37
N GLY A 89 5.30 15.56 -4.44
CA GLY A 89 5.57 16.97 -4.16
C GLY A 89 5.56 17.31 -2.65
N ASP A 90 5.31 16.34 -1.77
CA ASP A 90 5.34 16.53 -0.33
C ASP A 90 6.77 16.36 0.22
N THR A 91 7.38 17.47 0.63
CA THR A 91 8.74 17.49 1.16
C THR A 91 8.82 17.12 2.65
N LEU A 92 7.68 16.94 3.34
CA LEU A 92 7.69 16.45 4.71
C LEU A 92 8.02 14.96 4.76
N LEU A 93 7.68 14.22 3.71
CA LEU A 93 7.97 12.80 3.61
C LEU A 93 9.44 12.60 3.23
N GLY A 94 10.17 11.89 4.08
CA GLY A 94 11.50 11.39 3.74
C GLY A 94 11.42 10.21 2.75
N PRO A 95 12.57 9.71 2.28
CA PRO A 95 12.62 8.46 1.54
C PRO A 95 11.91 7.34 2.31
N LEU A 96 11.13 6.54 1.59
CA LEU A 96 10.35 5.44 2.16
C LEU A 96 10.95 4.10 1.72
N SER A 97 11.33 3.28 2.68
CA SER A 97 11.62 1.87 2.46
C SER A 97 10.52 1.05 3.12
N VAL A 98 9.87 0.15 2.39
CA VAL A 98 8.77 -0.69 2.87
C VAL A 98 8.89 -2.11 2.36
N ARG A 99 8.49 -3.07 3.18
CA ARG A 99 8.14 -4.41 2.76
C ARG A 99 6.63 -4.49 2.60
N ILE A 100 6.19 -5.04 1.48
CA ILE A 100 4.80 -5.38 1.20
C ILE A 100 4.73 -6.88 1.10
N SER A 101 3.88 -7.51 1.90
CA SER A 101 3.64 -8.95 1.84
C SER A 101 2.15 -9.22 1.79
N GLY A 102 1.74 -10.32 1.18
CA GLY A 102 0.33 -10.67 1.12
C GLY A 102 0.08 -12.06 0.58
N GLU A 103 -1.08 -12.58 0.92
CA GLU A 103 -1.56 -13.86 0.43
C GLU A 103 -3.05 -13.77 0.17
N GLY A 104 -3.50 -14.41 -0.90
CA GLY A 104 -4.91 -14.54 -1.24
C GLY A 104 -5.25 -15.99 -1.61
N GLN A 105 -6.43 -16.44 -1.23
CA GLN A 105 -6.98 -17.74 -1.56
C GLN A 105 -8.47 -17.62 -1.85
N ASP A 106 -8.99 -18.47 -2.74
CA ASP A 106 -10.42 -18.57 -3.02
C ASP A 106 -11.04 -17.23 -3.48
N LEU A 107 -10.27 -16.36 -4.15
CA LEU A 107 -10.61 -14.96 -4.40
C LEU A 107 -11.83 -14.78 -5.32
N MET A 108 -12.11 -15.77 -6.16
CA MET A 108 -13.23 -15.77 -7.11
C MET A 108 -14.52 -16.31 -6.50
N ASN A 109 -14.54 -16.64 -5.21
CA ASN A 109 -15.70 -17.23 -4.55
C ASN A 109 -16.02 -16.59 -3.18
N ASP A 110 -17.22 -16.85 -2.66
CA ASP A 110 -17.73 -16.26 -1.42
C ASP A 110 -16.94 -16.66 -0.16
N ARG A 111 -15.97 -17.58 -0.28
CA ARG A 111 -15.08 -18.00 0.81
C ARG A 111 -13.71 -17.33 0.74
N ARG A 112 -13.54 -16.33 -0.13
CA ARG A 112 -12.29 -15.59 -0.33
C ARG A 112 -11.64 -15.19 0.98
N ARG A 113 -10.33 -15.31 1.01
CA ARG A 113 -9.48 -14.84 2.10
C ARG A 113 -8.29 -14.15 1.49
N ALA A 114 -8.02 -12.94 1.93
CA ALA A 114 -6.80 -12.25 1.54
C ALA A 114 -6.26 -11.45 2.71
N TRP A 115 -4.96 -11.24 2.71
CA TRP A 115 -4.35 -10.22 3.53
C TRP A 115 -3.20 -9.56 2.78
N LEU A 116 -2.97 -8.29 3.08
CA LEU A 116 -1.87 -7.47 2.60
C LEU A 116 -1.32 -6.70 3.79
N GLN A 117 -0.02 -6.81 4.04
CA GLN A 117 0.67 -6.09 5.09
C GLN A 117 1.76 -5.20 4.47
N VAL A 118 1.83 -3.95 4.91
CA VAL A 118 2.87 -2.99 4.56
C VAL A 118 3.62 -2.62 5.83
N ASP A 119 4.87 -3.05 5.90
CA ASP A 119 5.81 -2.80 6.98
C ASP A 119 6.90 -1.84 6.50
N PRO A 120 6.94 -0.59 6.97
CA PRO A 120 8.07 0.30 6.78
C PRO A 120 9.33 -0.32 7.37
N LEU A 121 10.37 -0.36 6.54
CA LEU A 121 11.74 -0.60 6.95
C LEU A 121 12.38 0.72 7.41
N GLU A 122 12.08 1.79 6.68
CA GLU A 122 12.47 3.16 7.00
C GLU A 122 11.36 4.11 6.56
N ALA A 123 10.88 4.97 7.47
CA ALA A 123 9.90 6.00 7.15
C ALA A 123 10.12 7.21 8.04
N ALA A 124 10.06 8.41 7.46
CA ALA A 124 10.19 9.64 8.21
C ALA A 124 9.19 10.71 7.74
N VAL A 125 8.65 11.46 8.70
CA VAL A 125 7.79 12.63 8.47
C VAL A 125 8.43 13.82 9.19
N ALA A 126 8.69 14.91 8.47
CA ALA A 126 9.43 16.08 8.97
C ALA A 126 10.79 15.69 9.63
N GLY A 127 11.44 14.64 9.12
CA GLY A 127 12.68 14.10 9.67
C GLY A 127 12.53 13.30 10.98
N LYS A 128 11.30 13.05 11.42
CA LYS A 128 10.98 12.21 12.58
C LYS A 128 10.66 10.80 12.14
N ASP A 129 11.24 9.83 12.83
CA ASP A 129 11.04 8.41 12.57
C ASP A 129 9.58 7.98 12.84
N VAL A 130 8.96 7.41 11.82
CA VAL A 130 7.62 6.80 11.89
C VAL A 130 7.65 5.37 11.34
N SER A 131 8.81 4.72 11.34
CA SER A 131 8.99 3.34 10.88
C SER A 131 8.20 2.31 11.67
N SER A 132 7.65 2.67 12.83
CA SER A 132 6.69 1.85 13.57
C SER A 132 5.30 1.78 12.92
N LEU A 133 5.07 2.52 11.83
CA LEU A 133 3.81 2.44 11.10
C LEU A 133 3.61 1.01 10.62
N CYS A 134 2.42 0.45 10.72
CA CYS A 134 2.08 -0.83 10.13
C CYS A 134 0.70 -0.69 9.50
N LEU A 135 0.54 -1.15 8.28
CA LEU A 135 -0.75 -1.26 7.63
C LEU A 135 -1.04 -2.73 7.36
N LEU A 136 -2.17 -3.22 7.86
CA LEU A 136 -2.70 -4.54 7.56
C LEU A 136 -4.09 -4.37 6.94
N ALA A 137 -4.30 -4.92 5.75
CA ALA A 137 -5.60 -5.05 5.13
C ALA A 137 -5.95 -6.53 5.00
N GLU A 138 -7.16 -6.92 5.39
CA GLU A 138 -7.66 -8.28 5.34
C GLU A 138 -9.01 -8.32 4.65
N ALA A 139 -9.26 -9.36 3.85
CA ALA A 139 -10.57 -9.66 3.29
C ALA A 139 -10.99 -11.06 3.72
N PHE A 140 -12.22 -11.20 4.20
CA PHE A 140 -12.84 -12.48 4.56
C PHE A 140 -14.27 -12.53 4.03
N GLY A 141 -14.52 -13.40 3.05
CA GLY A 141 -15.77 -13.39 2.30
C GLY A 141 -15.98 -12.01 1.66
N ASP A 142 -17.14 -11.42 1.91
CA ASP A 142 -17.49 -10.09 1.38
C ASP A 142 -17.26 -8.98 2.42
N SER A 143 -16.30 -9.13 3.32
CA SER A 143 -15.90 -8.08 4.26
C SER A 143 -14.42 -7.75 4.11
N LEU A 144 -14.11 -6.45 4.12
CA LEU A 144 -12.77 -5.89 4.11
C LEU A 144 -12.52 -5.17 5.45
N PHE A 145 -11.35 -5.40 6.01
CA PHE A 145 -10.86 -4.78 7.23
C PHE A 145 -9.51 -4.16 6.90
N ALA A 146 -9.25 -2.95 7.39
CA ALA A 146 -7.92 -2.38 7.37
C ALA A 146 -7.57 -1.84 8.76
N HIS A 147 -6.32 -1.99 9.14
CA HIS A 147 -5.77 -1.51 10.39
C HIS A 147 -4.47 -0.79 10.08
N VAL A 148 -4.36 0.46 10.52
CA VAL A 148 -3.13 1.25 10.48
C VAL A 148 -2.77 1.60 11.90
N GLU A 149 -1.58 1.21 12.33
CA GLU A 149 -1.07 1.50 13.67
C GLU A 149 0.26 2.23 13.58
N VAL A 150 0.47 3.19 14.47
CA VAL A 150 1.78 3.84 14.68
C VAL A 150 2.00 3.92 16.19
N GLU A 151 3.11 3.37 16.68
CA GLU A 151 3.42 3.34 18.12
C GLU A 151 4.56 4.29 18.54
N ALA A 152 5.16 5.03 17.61
CA ALA A 152 6.32 5.89 17.85
C ALA A 152 5.96 7.38 17.96
N LYS A 153 6.65 8.12 18.83
CA LYS A 153 6.53 9.59 18.85
C LYS A 153 7.17 10.20 17.60
N PRO A 154 6.62 11.31 17.07
CA PRO A 154 5.59 12.18 17.65
C PRO A 154 4.12 11.77 17.40
N LEU A 155 3.86 10.61 16.77
CA LEU A 155 2.52 10.18 16.34
C LEU A 155 2.17 8.77 16.83
N VAL A 156 1.27 8.67 17.81
CA VAL A 156 0.73 7.40 18.28
C VAL A 156 -0.74 7.32 17.91
N LEU A 157 -1.12 6.37 17.05
CA LEU A 157 -2.50 6.18 16.60
C LEU A 157 -2.85 4.73 16.30
N ASP A 158 -4.14 4.42 16.34
CA ASP A 158 -4.74 3.17 15.87
C ASP A 158 -5.96 3.54 15.01
N LEU A 159 -5.87 3.32 13.70
CA LEU A 159 -6.94 3.54 12.72
C LEU A 159 -7.46 2.20 12.22
N ARG A 160 -8.76 1.97 12.36
CA ARG A 160 -9.45 0.78 11.88
C ARG A 160 -10.51 1.19 10.87
N ALA A 161 -10.52 0.50 9.74
CA ALA A 161 -11.52 0.65 8.71
C ALA A 161 -12.22 -0.70 8.51
N ARG A 162 -13.53 -0.65 8.29
CA ARG A 162 -14.31 -1.83 7.89
C ARG A 162 -15.24 -1.48 6.75
N SER A 163 -15.34 -2.36 5.76
CA SER A 163 -16.26 -2.23 4.65
C SER A 163 -16.81 -3.59 4.28
N ASP A 164 -17.99 -3.61 3.67
CA ASP A 164 -18.40 -4.76 2.88
C ASP A 164 -17.75 -4.63 1.50
N LEU A 165 -17.21 -5.73 0.97
CA LEU A 165 -16.50 -5.75 -0.29
C LEU A 165 -17.46 -5.31 -1.38
N PRO A 166 -17.18 -4.19 -2.07
CA PRO A 166 -18.22 -3.56 -2.85
C PRO A 166 -18.40 -4.28 -4.19
N ASP A 167 -19.65 -4.41 -4.62
CA ASP A 167 -19.99 -4.88 -5.98
C ASP A 167 -19.72 -3.80 -7.06
N GLY A 168 -19.12 -2.65 -6.70
CA GLY A 168 -18.85 -1.51 -7.58
C GLY A 168 -18.15 -0.33 -6.89
N ASP A 169 -18.02 0.80 -7.61
CA ASP A 169 -17.47 2.07 -7.09
C ASP A 169 -18.64 2.98 -6.64
N PRO A 170 -18.59 3.64 -5.46
CA PRO A 170 -17.45 3.75 -4.54
C PRO A 170 -17.43 2.75 -3.38
N MET A 171 -16.23 2.52 -2.85
CA MET A 171 -16.03 1.77 -1.62
C MET A 171 -16.34 2.67 -0.42
N GLN A 172 -17.23 2.22 0.46
CA GLN A 172 -17.58 2.94 1.68
C GLN A 172 -17.10 2.16 2.89
N CYS A 173 -16.29 2.79 3.74
CA CYS A 173 -15.71 2.20 4.93
C CYS A 173 -16.18 2.94 6.19
N ASP A 174 -16.59 2.21 7.21
CA ASP A 174 -16.70 2.73 8.56
C ASP A 174 -15.30 2.86 9.15
N LEU A 175 -14.99 4.03 9.71
CA LEU A 175 -13.70 4.35 10.31
C LEU A 175 -13.81 4.53 11.81
N HIS A 176 -12.79 4.07 12.52
CA HIS A 176 -12.51 4.40 13.91
C HIS A 176 -11.02 4.71 14.07
N LEU A 177 -10.70 5.87 14.61
CA LEU A 177 -9.34 6.34 14.85
C LEU A 177 -9.18 6.73 16.32
N ASP A 178 -8.39 5.96 17.06
CA ASP A 178 -7.88 6.35 18.37
C ASP A 178 -6.57 7.10 18.17
N LEU A 179 -6.64 8.43 18.22
CA LEU A 179 -5.47 9.28 18.22
C LEU A 179 -4.95 9.42 19.65
N LYS A 180 -4.09 8.50 20.06
CA LYS A 180 -3.46 8.53 21.39
C LYS A 180 -2.53 9.72 21.54
N ARG A 181 -1.88 10.18 20.47
CA ARG A 181 -0.95 11.33 20.46
C ARG A 181 -0.64 11.82 19.05
N ALA A 182 -0.79 13.10 18.79
CA ALA A 182 -0.09 13.80 17.71
C ALA A 182 0.51 15.11 18.22
N GLU A 183 1.82 15.27 18.08
CA GLU A 183 2.51 16.53 18.36
C GLU A 183 2.62 17.33 17.06
N LEU A 184 1.68 18.25 16.83
CA LEU A 184 1.52 18.93 15.53
C LEU A 184 2.74 19.78 15.12
N GLY A 185 3.44 20.36 16.09
CA GLY A 185 4.66 21.13 15.84
C GLY A 185 5.82 20.25 15.41
N GLU A 186 6.05 19.13 16.12
CA GLU A 186 7.05 18.13 15.75
C GLU A 186 6.77 17.47 14.39
N LEU A 187 5.50 17.30 14.02
CA LEU A 187 5.06 16.77 12.74
C LEU A 187 5.15 17.80 11.59
N GLY A 188 5.51 19.05 11.88
CA GLY A 188 5.57 20.12 10.87
C GLY A 188 4.20 20.57 10.35
N LEU A 189 3.12 20.20 11.02
CA LEU A 189 1.74 20.55 10.64
C LEU A 189 1.35 21.96 11.12
N MET A 190 2.02 22.47 12.14
CA MET A 190 1.81 23.80 12.71
C MET A 190 3.11 24.40 13.24
N ASP A 191 3.21 25.73 13.30
CA ASP A 191 4.37 26.43 13.88
C ASP A 191 4.46 26.31 15.42
N ARG A 192 3.46 25.70 16.06
CA ARG A 192 3.35 25.60 17.52
C ARG A 192 3.16 24.15 17.95
N ASP A 193 3.77 23.81 19.07
CA ASP A 193 3.62 22.51 19.70
C ASP A 193 2.23 22.39 20.34
N PHE A 194 1.32 21.79 19.59
CA PHE A 194 0.05 21.32 20.09
C PHE A 194 0.06 19.79 20.17
N LEU A 195 -0.37 19.28 21.32
CA LEU A 195 -0.71 17.88 21.48
C LEU A 195 -2.20 17.69 21.20
N VAL A 196 -2.52 16.86 20.22
CA VAL A 196 -3.88 16.41 19.92
C VAL A 196 -4.05 14.96 20.35
N GLN A 197 -5.16 14.69 21.01
CA GLN A 197 -5.60 13.33 21.37
C GLN A 197 -7.11 13.23 21.25
N GLY A 198 -7.64 12.05 20.97
CA GLY A 198 -9.08 11.79 21.00
C GLY A 198 -9.49 10.65 20.09
N ASP A 199 -10.78 10.33 20.12
CA ASP A 199 -11.38 9.23 19.39
C ASP A 199 -12.25 9.79 18.27
N TRP A 200 -11.95 9.42 17.03
CA TRP A 200 -12.70 9.85 15.85
C TRP A 200 -13.41 8.65 15.23
N THR A 201 -14.68 8.83 14.90
CA THR A 201 -15.46 7.81 14.18
C THR A 201 -16.16 8.43 12.99
N GLY A 202 -16.39 7.66 11.94
CA GLY A 202 -17.17 8.15 10.82
C GLY A 202 -17.06 7.26 9.62
N THR A 203 -17.11 7.87 8.44
CA THR A 203 -17.17 7.14 7.18
C THR A 203 -16.18 7.71 6.18
N LEU A 204 -15.46 6.83 5.49
CA LEU A 204 -14.61 7.14 4.36
C LEU A 204 -15.23 6.57 3.09
N VAL A 205 -15.34 7.39 2.06
CA VAL A 205 -15.77 6.97 0.73
C VAL A 205 -14.59 7.14 -0.21
N LEU A 206 -14.13 6.05 -0.82
CA LEU A 206 -13.01 6.01 -1.76
C LEU A 206 -13.48 5.58 -3.14
N ASP A 207 -12.99 6.26 -4.16
CA ASP A 207 -13.09 5.80 -5.55
C ASP A 207 -11.98 4.79 -5.89
N THR A 208 -12.09 4.17 -7.06
CA THR A 208 -11.12 3.20 -7.58
C THR A 208 -9.73 3.79 -7.89
N THR A 209 -9.57 5.12 -7.88
CA THR A 209 -8.28 5.80 -8.05
C THR A 209 -7.62 6.15 -6.73
N GLY A 210 -8.25 5.82 -5.60
CA GLY A 210 -7.76 6.10 -4.26
C GLY A 210 -8.07 7.52 -3.76
N HIS A 211 -8.86 8.31 -4.50
CA HIS A 211 -9.36 9.58 -3.98
C HIS A 211 -10.61 9.35 -3.15
N GLY A 212 -10.76 10.13 -2.08
CA GLY A 212 -11.91 9.95 -1.22
C GLY A 212 -12.24 11.14 -0.35
N THR A 213 -13.39 11.03 0.28
CA THR A 213 -13.88 11.98 1.28
C THR A 213 -14.13 11.23 2.57
N ALA A 214 -13.64 11.79 3.67
CA ALA A 214 -13.94 11.30 5.02
C ALA A 214 -14.87 12.30 5.72
N ASP A 215 -15.93 11.78 6.34
CA ASP A 215 -16.74 12.48 7.33
C ASP A 215 -16.44 11.86 8.69
N LEU A 216 -15.93 12.66 9.63
CA LEU A 216 -15.43 12.19 10.91
C LEU A 216 -15.97 13.06 12.04
N GLU A 217 -16.52 12.41 13.06
CA GLU A 217 -16.92 13.04 14.31
C GLU A 217 -15.87 12.75 15.38
N ALA A 218 -15.42 13.81 16.06
CA ALA A 218 -14.46 13.70 17.14
C ALA A 218 -15.14 13.67 18.51
N THR A 219 -14.80 12.67 19.30
CA THR A 219 -15.18 12.53 20.70
C THR A 219 -13.93 12.56 21.58
N ASP A 220 -14.08 13.01 22.83
CA ASP A 220 -12.99 13.13 23.79
C ASP A 220 -11.74 13.89 23.29
N LEU A 221 -11.93 14.81 22.33
CA LEU A 221 -10.87 15.62 21.75
C LEU A 221 -10.20 16.49 22.82
N ARG A 222 -8.90 16.29 23.00
CA ARG A 222 -8.05 17.11 23.85
C ARG A 222 -7.02 17.83 23.01
N LEU A 223 -6.99 19.14 23.17
CA LEU A 223 -5.96 20.01 22.63
C LEU A 223 -5.20 20.64 23.79
N ALA A 224 -3.92 20.34 23.92
CA ALA A 224 -3.04 20.94 24.91
C ALA A 224 -1.90 21.67 24.21
N SER A 225 -1.58 22.88 24.67
CA SER A 225 -0.34 23.54 24.29
C SER A 225 0.81 22.88 25.05
N GLY A 226 1.86 22.46 24.31
CA GLY A 226 3.15 22.08 24.87
C GLY A 226 3.89 23.25 25.49
#